data_AF-A0A2R3N166-F1
#
_entry.id   AF-A0A2R3N166-F1
#
_cell.length_a   1.000
_cell.length_b   1.000
_cell.length_c   1.000
_cell.angle_alpha   90.00
_cell.angle_beta   90.00
_cell.angle_gamma   90.00
#
_symmetry.space_group_name_H-M   'P 1'
#
loop_
_entity.id
_entity.type
_entity.pdbx_description
1 polymer ?
#
loop_
_entity_poly.entity_id
_entity_poly.type
_entity_poly.pdbx_seq_one_letter_code
_entity_poly.pdbx_strand_id
1 'polypeptide(L)'
;MHELGIVFEIAKRVGGIAAEYDIAPEDIAAVVVEIGEASTIIPRYLRECWPAAIDRTEFEHVELQTEVITATVSCKACQTVYEYLKNDRKCPRCGLEEAVMITGREFQIKEILLFEDDDESEEV
;
A
#
# COMPACT_ATOMS: atom_id res chain seq x y z
N MET A 1 -3.22 -9.15 -17.26
CA MET A 1 -2.44 -8.03 -16.69
C MET A 1 -2.58 -8.11 -15.17
N HIS A 2 -1.49 -8.20 -14.42
CA HIS A 2 -1.48 -8.54 -12.99
C HIS A 2 -1.93 -7.36 -12.12
N GLU A 3 -1.41 -6.16 -12.38
CA GLU A 3 -1.67 -4.93 -11.62
C GLU A 3 -3.07 -4.37 -11.86
N LEU A 4 -3.61 -4.52 -13.07
CA LEU A 4 -4.98 -4.15 -13.38
C LEU A 4 -5.99 -4.94 -12.52
N GLY A 5 -5.76 -6.24 -12.34
CA GLY A 5 -6.60 -7.06 -11.45
C GLY A 5 -6.50 -6.62 -9.99
N ILE A 6 -5.33 -6.17 -9.56
CA ILE A 6 -5.09 -5.68 -8.20
C ILE A 6 -5.88 -4.39 -7.94
N VAL A 7 -5.84 -3.40 -8.84
CA VAL A 7 -6.57 -2.14 -8.64
C VAL A 7 -8.08 -2.34 -8.58
N PHE A 8 -8.64 -3.27 -9.35
CA PHE A 8 -10.06 -3.62 -9.26
C PHE A 8 -10.42 -4.22 -7.89
N GLU A 9 -9.56 -5.11 -7.35
CA GLU A 9 -9.80 -5.69 -6.03
C GLU A 9 -9.64 -4.65 -4.91
N ILE A 10 -8.71 -3.70 -5.05
CA ILE A 10 -8.59 -2.56 -4.13
C ILE A 10 -9.89 -1.74 -4.14
N ALA A 11 -10.36 -1.28 -5.31
CA ALA A 11 -11.57 -0.46 -5.41
C ALA A 11 -12.80 -1.17 -4.83
N LYS A 12 -12.96 -2.47 -5.12
CA LYS A 12 -14.01 -3.30 -4.55
C LYS A 12 -13.90 -3.39 -3.01
N ARG A 13 -12.68 -3.56 -2.48
CA ARG A 13 -12.47 -3.64 -1.04
C ARG A 13 -12.77 -2.31 -0.34
N VAL A 14 -12.40 -1.20 -0.96
CA VAL A 14 -12.68 0.16 -0.47
C VAL A 14 -14.19 0.37 -0.37
N GLY A 15 -14.96 0.04 -1.42
CA GLY A 15 -16.42 0.13 -1.34
C GLY A 15 -17.05 -0.79 -0.28
N GLY A 16 -16.46 -1.96 -0.05
CA GLY A 16 -16.87 -2.84 1.05
C GLY A 16 -16.62 -2.22 2.44
N ILE A 17 -15.46 -1.59 2.63
CA ILE A 17 -15.12 -0.90 3.89
C ILE A 17 -16.00 0.34 4.07
N ALA A 18 -16.22 1.15 3.03
CA ALA A 18 -17.07 2.32 3.10
C ALA A 18 -18.49 1.95 3.56
N ALA A 19 -19.07 0.90 2.96
CA ALA A 19 -20.38 0.39 3.36
C ALA A 19 -20.41 -0.22 4.78
N GLU A 20 -19.31 -0.84 5.23
CA GLU A 20 -19.21 -1.41 6.60
C GLU A 20 -19.18 -0.34 7.69
N TYR A 21 -18.60 0.83 7.39
CA TYR A 21 -18.41 1.93 8.33
C TYR A 21 -19.35 3.12 8.08
N ASP A 22 -20.38 2.97 7.22
CA ASP A 22 -21.33 4.01 6.84
C ASP A 22 -20.66 5.31 6.33
N ILE A 23 -19.56 5.17 5.58
CA ILE A 23 -18.81 6.28 4.97
C ILE A 23 -19.40 6.56 3.58
N ALA A 24 -19.72 7.82 3.28
CA ALA A 24 -20.19 8.17 1.95
C ALA A 24 -19.01 8.15 0.95
N PRO A 25 -19.19 7.61 -0.26
CA PRO A 25 -18.13 7.55 -1.26
C PRO A 25 -17.50 8.92 -1.59
N GLU A 26 -18.31 9.97 -1.59
CA GLU A 26 -17.91 11.37 -1.82
C GLU A 26 -16.99 11.94 -0.74
N ASP A 27 -16.98 11.35 0.46
CA ASP A 27 -16.14 11.80 1.57
C ASP A 27 -14.72 11.21 1.45
N ILE A 28 -14.51 10.20 0.60
CA ILE A 28 -13.22 9.52 0.47
C ILE A 28 -12.30 10.34 -0.43
N ALA A 29 -11.21 10.84 0.13
CA ALA A 29 -10.19 11.57 -0.61
C ALA A 29 -9.20 10.62 -1.29
N ALA A 30 -8.71 9.61 -0.56
CA ALA A 30 -7.65 8.73 -1.07
C ALA A 30 -7.61 7.38 -0.36
N VAL A 31 -6.93 6.42 -1.00
CA VAL A 31 -6.62 5.11 -0.44
C VAL A 31 -5.11 4.95 -0.41
N VAL A 32 -4.55 4.67 0.77
CA VAL A 32 -3.12 4.45 0.96
C VAL A 32 -2.86 2.95 1.03
N VAL A 33 -1.99 2.46 0.14
CA VAL A 33 -1.61 1.04 0.07
C VAL A 33 -0.14 0.86 0.41
N GLU A 34 0.16 -0.01 1.35
CA GLU A 34 1.52 -0.43 1.66
C GLU A 34 1.94 -1.58 0.75
N ILE A 35 3.14 -1.47 0.18
CA ILE A 35 3.70 -2.40 -0.78
C ILE A 35 5.14 -2.72 -0.36
N GLY A 36 5.38 -3.97 0.02
CA GLY A 36 6.72 -4.43 0.32
C GLY A 36 7.61 -4.54 -0.92
N GLU A 37 8.88 -4.17 -0.82
CA GLU A 37 9.84 -4.24 -1.94
C GLU A 37 10.01 -5.65 -2.54
N ALA A 38 9.71 -6.70 -1.77
CA ALA A 38 9.74 -8.09 -2.21
C ALA A 38 8.36 -8.66 -2.59
N SER A 39 7.31 -7.84 -2.65
CA SER A 39 5.94 -8.22 -3.03
C SER A 39 5.75 -8.47 -4.53
N THR A 40 6.76 -8.18 -5.36
CA THR A 40 6.73 -8.24 -6.84
C THR A 40 5.78 -7.26 -7.52
N ILE A 41 5.02 -6.48 -6.75
CA ILE A 41 4.12 -5.43 -7.23
C ILE A 41 4.94 -4.19 -7.56
N ILE A 42 4.61 -3.55 -8.69
CA ILE A 42 5.28 -2.32 -9.13
C ILE A 42 4.36 -1.14 -8.82
N PRO A 43 4.66 -0.29 -7.81
CA PRO A 43 3.77 0.80 -7.37
C PRO A 43 3.40 1.77 -8.49
N ARG A 44 4.34 2.03 -9.41
CA ARG A 44 4.08 2.88 -10.58
C ARG A 44 2.94 2.34 -11.44
N TYR A 45 2.92 1.03 -11.71
CA TYR A 45 1.87 0.42 -12.53
C TYR A 45 0.53 0.36 -11.81
N LEU A 46 0.51 0.23 -10.48
CA LEU A 46 -0.74 0.40 -9.73
C LEU A 46 -1.34 1.79 -9.93
N ARG A 47 -0.53 2.85 -9.80
CA ARG A 47 -1.02 4.22 -10.04
C ARG A 47 -1.47 4.45 -11.48
N GLU A 48 -0.74 3.90 -12.46
CA GLU A 48 -1.12 4.01 -13.88
C GLU A 48 -2.39 3.21 -14.21
N CYS A 49 -2.65 2.10 -13.52
CA CYS A 49 -3.86 1.29 -13.71
C CYS A 49 -5.06 1.78 -12.89
N TRP A 50 -4.86 2.50 -11.79
CA TRP A 50 -5.93 2.92 -10.87
C TRP A 50 -7.10 3.64 -11.56
N PRO A 51 -6.90 4.59 -12.50
CA PRO A 51 -8.00 5.23 -13.20
C PRO A 51 -8.97 4.26 -13.88
N ALA A 52 -8.48 3.10 -14.35
CA ALA A 52 -9.33 2.10 -14.98
C ALA A 52 -10.24 1.36 -13.98
N ALA A 53 -9.87 1.32 -12.70
CA ALA A 53 -10.67 0.69 -11.65
C ALA A 53 -11.80 1.59 -11.14
N ILE A 54 -11.61 2.92 -11.21
CA ILE A 54 -12.56 3.91 -10.69
C ILE A 54 -13.38 4.62 -11.78
N ASP A 55 -13.00 4.51 -13.06
CA ASP A 55 -13.76 5.06 -14.19
C ASP A 55 -15.24 4.63 -14.13
N ARG A 56 -16.14 5.61 -14.18
CA ARG A 56 -17.60 5.42 -14.14
C ARG A 56 -18.11 4.78 -12.86
N THR A 57 -17.46 5.09 -11.74
CA THR A 57 -17.86 4.66 -10.38
C THR A 57 -18.02 5.85 -9.45
N GLU A 58 -18.58 5.62 -8.26
CA GLU A 58 -18.64 6.59 -7.17
C GLU A 58 -17.26 7.06 -6.67
N PHE A 59 -16.19 6.32 -7.00
CA PHE A 59 -14.81 6.60 -6.58
C PHE A 59 -13.97 7.34 -7.64
N GLU A 60 -14.57 7.91 -8.69
CA GLU A 60 -13.84 8.61 -9.78
C GLU A 60 -12.86 9.71 -9.28
N HIS A 61 -13.13 10.29 -8.12
CA HIS A 61 -12.32 11.35 -7.50
C HIS A 61 -11.24 10.82 -6.54
N VAL A 62 -11.29 9.54 -6.18
CA VAL A 62 -10.43 8.95 -5.14
C VAL A 62 -9.02 8.73 -5.68
N GLU A 63 -8.02 9.24 -4.98
CA GLU A 63 -6.62 9.00 -5.31
C GLU A 63 -6.10 7.66 -4.76
N LEU A 64 -5.17 7.02 -5.49
CA LEU A 64 -4.40 5.88 -4.97
C LEU A 64 -2.98 6.32 -4.60
N GLN A 65 -2.70 6.30 -3.31
CA GLN A 65 -1.38 6.54 -2.75
C GLN A 65 -0.70 5.21 -2.41
N THR A 66 0.62 5.18 -2.54
CA THR A 66 1.41 3.97 -2.30
C THR A 66 2.59 4.27 -1.40
N GLU A 67 2.77 3.48 -0.35
CA GLU A 67 3.93 3.51 0.52
C GLU A 67 4.75 2.24 0.34
N VAL A 68 6.07 2.37 0.19
CA VAL A 68 6.96 1.23 -0.03
C VAL A 68 7.59 0.80 1.29
N ILE A 69 7.38 -0.46 1.67
CA ILE A 69 8.00 -1.05 2.85
C ILE A 69 9.31 -1.72 2.46
N THR A 70 10.40 -1.21 3.04
CA THR A 70 11.74 -1.74 2.81
C THR A 70 11.82 -3.23 3.18
N ALA A 71 12.43 -4.02 2.31
CA ALA A 71 12.66 -5.43 2.59
C ALA A 71 13.79 -5.58 3.62
N THR A 72 13.47 -6.09 4.81
CA THR A 72 14.45 -6.44 5.84
C THR A 72 14.48 -7.93 6.09
N VAL A 73 15.65 -8.45 6.41
CA VAL A 73 15.86 -9.89 6.68
C VAL A 73 16.70 -10.07 7.95
N SER A 74 16.50 -11.17 8.67
CA SER A 74 17.41 -11.66 9.71
C SER A 74 18.34 -12.73 9.14
N CYS A 75 19.65 -12.57 9.30
CA CYS A 75 20.63 -13.60 8.95
C CYS A 75 20.45 -14.86 9.82
N LYS A 76 20.34 -16.03 9.19
CA LYS A 76 20.20 -17.31 9.93
C LYS A 76 21.42 -17.66 10.77
N ALA A 77 22.62 -17.24 10.34
CA ALA A 77 23.87 -17.59 11.00
C ALA A 77 24.23 -16.68 12.18
N CYS A 78 24.03 -15.36 12.05
CA CYS A 78 24.50 -14.38 13.04
C CYS A 78 23.40 -13.46 13.58
N GLN A 79 22.14 -13.69 13.19
CA GLN A 79 20.94 -12.97 13.65
C GLN A 79 20.96 -11.44 13.43
N THR A 80 21.87 -10.97 12.57
CA THR A 80 21.90 -9.55 12.18
C THR A 80 20.71 -9.26 11.28
N VAL A 81 19.96 -8.21 11.61
CA VAL A 81 18.88 -7.67 10.78
C VAL A 81 19.46 -6.61 9.84
N TYR A 82 19.11 -6.68 8.56
CA TYR A 82 19.62 -5.75 7.55
C TYR A 82 18.64 -5.58 6.39
N GLU A 83 18.74 -4.44 5.69
CA GLU A 83 18.03 -4.19 4.44
C GLU A 83 18.50 -5.17 3.36
N TYR A 84 17.61 -6.00 2.84
CA TYR A 84 17.96 -7.15 2.02
C TYR A 84 18.54 -6.73 0.67
N LEU A 85 17.87 -5.79 -0.01
CA LEU A 85 18.25 -5.36 -1.36
C LEU A 85 19.49 -4.46 -1.36
N LYS A 86 19.60 -3.56 -0.37
CA LYS A 86 20.73 -2.63 -0.24
C LYS A 86 22.07 -3.29 0.09
N ASN A 87 22.03 -4.49 0.66
CA ASN A 87 23.24 -5.26 1.00
C ASN A 87 23.50 -6.41 0.00
N ASP A 88 23.06 -6.28 -1.26
CA ASP A 88 23.26 -7.29 -2.31
C ASP A 88 22.84 -8.71 -1.88
N ARG A 89 21.79 -8.80 -1.06
CA ARG A 89 21.25 -10.06 -0.50
C ARG A 89 22.24 -10.85 0.36
N LYS A 90 23.29 -10.19 0.87
CA LYS A 90 24.33 -10.76 1.74
C LYS A 90 24.33 -10.09 3.10
N CYS A 91 24.56 -10.88 4.14
CA CYS A 91 24.70 -10.33 5.48
C CYS A 91 25.95 -9.45 5.57
N PRO A 92 25.83 -8.16 5.94
CA PRO A 92 26.99 -7.26 6.04
C PRO A 92 27.96 -7.63 7.17
N ARG A 93 27.53 -8.49 8.10
CA ARG A 93 28.33 -8.92 9.26
C ARG A 93 29.14 -10.19 9.01
N CYS A 94 28.52 -11.22 8.43
CA CYS A 94 29.18 -12.53 8.24
C CYS A 94 29.37 -12.94 6.77
N GLY A 95 28.83 -12.18 5.81
CA GLY A 95 28.95 -12.43 4.38
C GLY A 95 28.05 -13.55 3.82
N LEU A 96 27.29 -14.25 4.67
CA LEU A 96 26.39 -15.33 4.24
C LEU A 96 25.07 -14.78 3.66
N GLU A 97 24.49 -15.51 2.71
CA GLU A 97 23.24 -15.16 2.01
C GLU A 97 21.99 -15.74 2.71
N GLU A 98 22.18 -16.68 3.64
CA GLU A 98 21.07 -17.34 4.33
C GLU A 98 20.37 -16.40 5.31
N ALA A 99 19.15 -16.01 4.96
CA ALA A 99 18.34 -15.09 5.76
C ALA A 99 16.85 -15.46 5.75
N VAL A 100 16.11 -14.89 6.70
CA VAL A 100 14.64 -14.99 6.80
C VAL A 100 14.07 -13.58 6.67
N MET A 101 13.11 -13.39 5.78
CA MET A 101 12.44 -12.11 5.57
C MET A 101 11.59 -11.74 6.78
N ILE A 102 11.77 -10.51 7.26
CA ILE A 102 11.00 -9.92 8.36
C ILE A 102 9.95 -8.98 7.78
N THR A 103 10.37 -8.07 6.89
CA THR A 103 9.50 -7.12 6.19
C THR A 103 9.77 -7.13 4.69
N GLY A 104 8.89 -6.51 3.92
CA GLY A 104 9.00 -6.34 2.47
C GLY A 104 8.09 -7.27 1.68
N ARG A 105 7.20 -8.04 2.33
CA ARG A 105 6.21 -8.91 1.66
C ARG A 105 4.80 -8.35 1.71
N GLU A 106 4.64 -7.17 2.29
CA GLU A 106 3.35 -6.58 2.59
C GLU A 106 2.66 -6.20 1.28
N PHE A 107 1.34 -6.38 1.28
CA PHE A 107 0.44 -5.77 0.32
C PHE A 107 -0.91 -5.61 1.00
N GLN A 108 -1.20 -4.39 1.44
CA GLN A 108 -2.40 -4.12 2.23
C GLN A 108 -2.87 -2.67 2.06
N ILE A 109 -4.18 -2.47 2.15
CA ILE A 109 -4.75 -1.13 2.36
C ILE A 109 -4.39 -0.73 3.79
N LYS A 110 -3.61 0.34 3.92
CA LYS A 110 -3.15 0.88 5.20
C LYS A 110 -4.20 1.84 5.76
N GLU A 111 -4.63 2.79 4.94
CA GLU A 111 -5.51 3.89 5.33
C GLU A 111 -6.51 4.22 4.21
N ILE A 112 -7.69 4.69 4.61
CA ILE A 112 -8.64 5.40 3.74
C ILE A 112 -8.72 6.81 4.31
N LEU A 113 -8.34 7.80 3.50
CA LEU A 113 -8.35 9.20 3.88
C LEU A 113 -9.69 9.80 3.50
N LEU A 114 -10.27 10.57 4.43
CA LEU A 114 -11.49 11.33 4.20
C LEU A 114 -11.14 12.81 4.00
N PHE A 115 -12.01 13.56 3.33
CA PHE A 115 -11.93 15.02 3.34
C PHE A 115 -12.13 15.55 4.76
N GLU A 116 -11.50 16.68 5.07
CA GLU A 116 -11.76 17.38 6.34
C GLU A 116 -13.14 18.05 6.25
N ASP A 117 -14.00 17.82 7.24
CA ASP A 117 -15.22 18.59 7.41
C ASP A 117 -14.85 19.99 7.91
N ASP A 118 -14.98 21.01 7.05
CA ASP A 118 -14.88 22.43 7.44
C ASP A 118 -16.11 22.83 8.27
N ASP A 119 -16.26 22.26 9.47
CA ASP A 119 -17.31 22.64 10.43
C ASP A 119 -16.80 23.76 11.36
N GLU A 120 -16.37 24.89 10.76
CA GLU A 120 -16.38 26.18 11.46
C GLU A 120 -17.72 26.87 11.18
N SER A 121 -18.77 26.40 11.87
CA SER A 121 -19.95 27.22 12.09
C SER A 121 -19.56 28.38 13.00
N GLU A 122 -19.21 29.52 12.39
CA GLU A 122 -19.23 30.82 13.08
C GLU A 122 -20.64 31.03 13.66
N GLU A 123 -20.84 30.73 14.94
CA GLU A 123 -21.96 31.25 15.70
C GLU A 123 -21.83 32.79 15.74
N VAL A 124 -22.69 33.48 14.99
CA VAL A 124 -22.90 34.93 15.08
C VAL A 124 -24.28 35.23 15.67
#